data_AF-A0A820XWE8-F1
#
_entry.id   AF-A0A820XWE8-F1
#
_cell.length_a   1.000
_cell.length_b   1.000
_cell.length_c   1.000
_cell.angle_alpha   90.00
_cell.angle_beta   90.00
_cell.angle_gamma   90.00
#
_symmetry.space_group_name_H-M   'P 1'
#
loop_
_entity.id
_entity.type
_entity.pdbx_description
1 polymer ?
#
loop_
_entity_poly.entity_id
_entity_poly.type
_entity_poly.pdbx_seq_one_letter_code
_entity_poly.pdbx_strand_id
1 'polypeptide(L)'
;MDNASFHDTWVLADNGNYEEAIKMITKLIDQHKDETSNEKIILNYKSRAEWHYFSKNYGDVESDIKSAMDYGFCIEKSEKFFFMYQHSKLQAGLNTVIASFEKQVALKCT
;
A
#
# COMPACT_ATOMS: atom_id res chain seq x y z
N MET A 1 9.92 2.89 -24.40
CA MET A 1 9.05 2.83 -23.22
C MET A 1 9.65 3.76 -22.21
N ASP A 2 8.94 4.79 -21.78
CA ASP A 2 9.42 5.65 -20.69
C ASP A 2 9.55 4.77 -19.44
N ASN A 3 10.77 4.64 -18.94
CA ASN A 3 11.02 3.97 -17.66
C ASN A 3 10.45 4.86 -16.57
N ALA A 4 9.22 4.60 -16.14
CA ALA A 4 8.70 5.19 -14.91
C ALA A 4 9.71 4.90 -13.79
N SER A 5 10.16 5.93 -13.09
CA SER A 5 10.99 5.76 -11.90
C SER A 5 10.17 5.98 -10.64
N PHE A 6 10.58 5.38 -9.52
CA PHE A 6 9.92 5.65 -8.24
C PHE A 6 9.95 7.14 -7.89
N HIS A 7 11.05 7.83 -8.22
CA HIS A 7 11.20 9.26 -7.99
C HIS A 7 10.10 10.08 -8.70
N ASP A 8 9.82 9.78 -9.97
CA ASP A 8 8.80 10.51 -10.73
C ASP A 8 7.40 10.36 -10.12
N THR A 9 7.08 9.16 -9.61
CA THR A 9 5.80 8.92 -8.92
C THR A 9 5.67 9.76 -7.66
N TRP A 10 6.77 9.93 -6.92
CA TRP A 10 6.80 10.72 -5.70
C TRP A 10 6.65 12.22 -6.00
N VAL A 11 7.32 12.73 -7.04
CA VAL A 11 7.18 14.13 -7.49
C VAL A 11 5.73 14.44 -7.87
N LEU A 12 5.04 13.52 -8.54
CA LEU A 12 3.61 13.71 -8.86
C LEU A 12 2.74 13.77 -7.61
N ALA A 13 2.96 12.85 -6.66
CA ALA A 13 2.20 12.82 -5.41
C ALA A 13 2.45 14.04 -4.52
N ASP A 14 3.70 14.53 -4.45
CA ASP A 14 4.07 15.74 -3.69
C ASP A 14 3.36 16.99 -4.24
N ASN A 15 3.15 17.02 -5.57
CA ASN A 15 2.34 18.06 -6.23
C ASN A 15 0.82 17.85 -6.09
N GLY A 16 0.37 16.85 -5.32
CA GLY A 16 -1.04 16.52 -5.13
C GLY A 16 -1.69 15.80 -6.33
N ASN A 17 -0.92 15.44 -7.36
CA ASN A 17 -1.41 14.68 -8.50
C ASN A 17 -1.40 13.18 -8.20
N TYR A 18 -2.23 12.77 -7.23
CA TYR A 18 -2.28 11.40 -6.74
C TYR A 18 -2.76 10.41 -7.81
N GLU A 19 -3.70 10.81 -8.69
CA GLU A 19 -4.21 9.92 -9.73
C GLU A 19 -3.11 9.47 -10.69
N GLU A 20 -2.28 10.41 -11.17
CA GLU A 20 -1.18 10.07 -12.07
C GLU A 20 -0.05 9.33 -11.33
N ALA A 21 0.25 9.72 -10.09
CA ALA A 21 1.20 8.99 -9.24
C ALA A 21 0.79 7.52 -9.06
N ILE A 22 -0.50 7.26 -8.77
CA ILE A 22 -1.08 5.93 -8.62
C ILE A 22 -0.99 5.13 -9.94
N LYS A 23 -1.27 5.74 -11.09
CA LYS A 23 -1.12 5.08 -12.40
C LYS A 23 0.32 4.67 -12.66
N MET A 24 1.29 5.53 -12.38
CA MET A 24 2.71 5.24 -12.61
C MET A 24 3.26 4.19 -11.64
N ILE A 25 2.96 4.29 -10.34
CA ILE A 25 3.45 3.31 -9.35
C ILE A 25 2.83 1.93 -9.56
N THR A 26 1.63 1.85 -10.13
CA THR A 26 1.02 0.57 -10.54
C THR A 26 1.86 -0.15 -11.58
N LYS A 27 2.39 0.58 -12.58
CA LYS A 27 3.31 0.01 -13.58
C LYS A 27 4.61 -0.49 -12.93
N LEU A 28 5.14 0.25 -11.96
CA LEU A 28 6.33 -0.14 -11.20
C LEU A 28 6.09 -1.40 -10.36
N ILE A 29 4.90 -1.57 -9.77
CA ILE A 29 4.51 -2.79 -9.07
C ILE A 29 4.52 -3.98 -10.03
N ASP A 30 3.89 -3.85 -11.20
CA ASP A 30 3.85 -4.92 -12.21
C ASP A 30 5.24 -5.31 -12.73
N GLN A 31 6.17 -4.35 -12.80
CA GLN A 31 7.55 -4.60 -13.19
C GLN A 31 8.37 -5.31 -12.11
N HIS A 32 8.10 -5.01 -10.83
CA HIS A 32 8.90 -5.52 -9.71
C HIS A 32 8.29 -6.73 -8.99
N LYS A 33 7.07 -7.17 -9.36
CA LYS A 33 6.36 -8.23 -8.62
C LYS A 33 7.04 -9.59 -8.59
N ASP A 34 7.91 -9.83 -9.56
CA ASP A 34 8.67 -11.07 -9.72
C ASP A 34 10.16 -10.87 -9.38
N GLU A 35 10.55 -9.71 -8.84
CA GLU A 35 11.93 -9.47 -8.40
C GLU A 35 12.26 -10.30 -7.14
N THR A 36 13.52 -10.73 -7.01
CA THR A 36 13.99 -11.52 -5.87
C THR A 36 14.00 -10.75 -4.54
N SER A 37 14.04 -9.41 -4.59
CA SER A 37 13.97 -8.56 -3.40
C SER A 37 12.59 -7.94 -3.24
N ASN A 38 11.95 -8.25 -2.11
CA ASN A 38 10.61 -7.75 -1.78
C ASN A 38 10.60 -6.26 -1.37
N GLU A 39 11.75 -5.65 -1.08
CA GLU A 39 11.81 -4.32 -0.48
C GLU A 39 11.21 -3.22 -1.36
N LYS A 40 11.50 -3.23 -2.66
CA LYS A 40 10.97 -2.24 -3.61
C LYS A 40 9.47 -2.38 -3.78
N ILE A 41 8.97 -3.61 -3.90
CA ILE A 41 7.53 -3.83 -4.09
C ILE A 41 6.75 -3.49 -2.82
N ILE A 42 7.29 -3.80 -1.64
CA ILE A 42 6.74 -3.31 -0.37
C ILE A 42 6.67 -1.79 -0.36
N LEU A 43 7.74 -1.10 -0.74
CA LEU A 43 7.77 0.37 -0.80
C LEU A 43 6.72 0.92 -1.77
N ASN A 44 6.58 0.30 -2.94
CA ASN A 44 5.60 0.71 -3.95
C ASN A 44 4.15 0.54 -3.45
N TYR A 45 3.80 -0.61 -2.87
CA TYR A 45 2.48 -0.83 -2.29
C TYR A 45 2.19 0.13 -1.14
N LYS A 46 3.15 0.37 -0.25
CA LYS A 46 3.00 1.34 0.84
C LYS A 46 2.74 2.76 0.32
N SER A 47 3.49 3.18 -0.69
CA SER A 47 3.33 4.51 -1.28
C SER A 47 1.98 4.65 -1.97
N ARG A 48 1.56 3.63 -2.72
CA ARG A 48 0.26 3.61 -3.39
C ARG A 48 -0.90 3.61 -2.38
N ALA A 49 -0.80 2.86 -1.28
CA ALA A 49 -1.78 2.88 -0.18
C ALA A 49 -1.94 4.28 0.42
N GLU A 50 -0.84 5.00 0.63
CA GLU A 50 -0.87 6.37 1.12
C GLU A 50 -1.57 7.34 0.16
N TRP A 51 -1.31 7.22 -1.13
CA TRP A 51 -1.95 8.09 -2.13
C TRP A 51 -3.42 7.73 -2.37
N HIS A 52 -3.80 6.45 -2.29
CA HIS A 52 -5.22 6.06 -2.25
C HIS A 52 -5.91 6.65 -1.02
N TYR A 53 -5.24 6.68 0.14
CA TYR A 53 -5.79 7.25 1.36
C TYR A 53 -6.05 8.75 1.20
N PHE A 54 -5.09 9.52 0.70
CA PHE A 54 -5.29 10.95 0.42
C PHE A 54 -6.35 11.22 -0.66
N SER A 55 -6.53 10.27 -1.59
CA SER A 55 -7.58 10.31 -2.60
C SER A 55 -8.95 9.81 -2.11
N LYS A 56 -9.06 9.39 -0.83
CA LYS A 56 -10.28 8.79 -0.23
C LYS A 56 -10.75 7.48 -0.87
N ASN A 57 -9.85 6.79 -1.56
CA ASN A 57 -10.09 5.49 -2.18
C ASN A 57 -9.82 4.35 -1.16
N TYR A 58 -10.59 4.33 -0.07
CA TYR A 58 -10.27 3.52 1.12
C TYR A 58 -10.26 2.00 0.87
N GLY A 59 -11.02 1.50 -0.11
CA GLY A 59 -10.98 0.07 -0.49
C GLY A 59 -9.63 -0.36 -1.06
N ASP A 60 -8.97 0.53 -1.81
CA ASP A 60 -7.66 0.25 -2.41
C ASP A 60 -6.53 0.34 -1.37
N VAL A 61 -6.69 1.20 -0.35
CA VAL A 61 -5.74 1.29 0.78
C VAL A 61 -5.60 -0.07 1.47
N GLU A 62 -6.72 -0.74 1.72
CA GLU A 62 -6.72 -2.06 2.34
C GLU A 62 -6.01 -3.09 1.45
N SER A 63 -6.32 -3.10 0.16
CA SER A 63 -5.74 -4.01 -0.82
C SER A 63 -4.22 -3.87 -0.92
N ASP A 64 -3.73 -2.63 -0.96
CA ASP A 64 -2.30 -2.36 -1.05
C ASP A 64 -1.55 -2.75 0.22
N ILE A 65 -2.11 -2.46 1.39
CA ILE A 65 -1.49 -2.85 2.66
C ILE A 65 -1.43 -4.38 2.77
N LYS A 66 -2.50 -5.09 2.37
CA LYS A 66 -2.51 -6.57 2.29
C LYS A 66 -1.43 -7.11 1.38
N SER A 67 -1.32 -6.54 0.19
CA SER A 67 -0.28 -6.92 -0.77
C SER A 67 1.12 -6.70 -0.18
N ALA A 68 1.38 -5.54 0.44
CA ALA A 68 2.66 -5.30 1.12
C ALA A 68 2.96 -6.35 2.20
N MET A 69 1.96 -6.77 2.98
CA MET A 69 2.11 -7.84 3.97
C MET A 69 2.37 -9.21 3.34
N ASP A 70 1.79 -9.54 2.19
CA ASP A 70 2.11 -10.77 1.44
C ASP A 70 3.59 -10.81 1.01
N TYR A 71 4.21 -9.65 0.78
CA TYR A 71 5.64 -9.52 0.50
C TYR A 71 6.52 -9.44 1.77
N GLY A 72 5.95 -9.49 2.97
CA GLY A 72 6.69 -9.53 4.25
C GLY A 72 6.71 -8.21 5.04
N PHE A 73 5.93 -7.19 4.64
CA PHE A 73 5.78 -5.99 5.45
C PHE A 73 5.09 -6.31 6.78
N CYS A 74 5.73 -5.95 7.89
CA CYS A 74 5.15 -6.06 9.22
C CYS A 74 4.39 -4.77 9.60
N ILE A 75 3.07 -4.73 9.41
CA ILE A 75 2.28 -3.50 9.63
C ILE A 75 2.32 -3.02 11.09
N GLU A 76 2.37 -3.92 12.07
CA GLU A 76 2.44 -3.58 13.51
C GLU A 76 3.70 -2.81 13.88
N LYS A 77 4.77 -2.94 13.10
CA LYS A 77 6.02 -2.20 13.30
C LYS A 77 5.93 -0.76 12.76
N SER A 78 4.78 -0.35 12.23
CA SER A 78 4.59 0.94 11.59
C SER A 78 3.22 1.55 11.95
N GLU A 79 3.21 2.35 13.02
CA GLU A 79 2.01 3.04 13.55
C GLU A 79 1.20 3.78 12.47
N LYS A 80 1.87 4.48 11.54
CA LYS A 80 1.23 5.19 10.42
C LYS A 80 0.33 4.29 9.58
N PHE A 81 0.89 3.17 9.09
CA PHE A 81 0.18 2.25 8.21
C PHE A 81 -0.86 1.42 8.96
N PHE A 82 -0.60 1.09 10.23
CA PHE A 82 -1.60 0.48 11.08
C PHE A 82 -2.83 1.39 11.25
N PHE A 83 -2.63 2.67 11.56
CA PHE A 83 -3.72 3.65 11.65
C PHE A 83 -4.47 3.80 10.32
N MET A 84 -3.76 4.01 9.21
CA MET A 84 -4.38 4.14 7.88
C MET A 84 -5.23 2.94 7.51
N TYR A 85 -4.77 1.73 7.81
CA TYR A 85 -5.50 0.49 7.58
C TYR A 85 -6.82 0.46 8.36
N GLN A 86 -6.76 0.69 9.67
CA GLN A 86 -7.94 0.68 10.54
C GLN A 86 -8.96 1.75 10.12
N HIS A 87 -8.48 2.96 9.83
CA HIS A 87 -9.33 4.05 9.39
C HIS A 87 -10.01 3.76 8.04
N SER A 88 -9.25 3.25 7.06
CA SER A 88 -9.79 2.92 5.73
C SER A 88 -10.91 1.89 5.78
N LYS A 89 -10.77 0.86 6.63
CA LYS A 89 -11.82 -0.14 6.82
C LYS A 89 -13.11 0.43 7.38
N LEU A 90 -13.00 1.31 8.37
CA LEU A 90 -14.15 1.98 8.95
C LEU A 90 -14.87 2.82 7.90
N GLN A 91 -14.13 3.59 7.11
CA GLN A 91 -14.70 4.44 6.05
C GLN A 91 -15.29 3.63 4.89
N ALA A 92 -14.73 2.46 4.59
CA ALA A 92 -15.25 1.56 3.56
C ALA A 92 -16.47 0.73 4.03
N GLY A 93 -16.89 0.84 5.30
CA GLY A 93 -18.00 0.06 5.85
C GLY A 93 -17.67 -1.43 6.03
N LEU A 94 -16.39 -1.80 6.03
CA LEU A 94 -15.90 -3.18 6.13
C LEU A 94 -15.77 -3.60 7.60
N ASN A 95 -16.91 -3.62 8.31
CA ASN A 95 -16.95 -3.87 9.75
C ASN A 95 -16.80 -5.35 10.16
N THR A 96 -16.73 -6.29 9.22
CA THR A 96 -17.00 -7.71 9.53
C THR A 96 -15.83 -8.59 9.93
N VAL A 97 -14.56 -8.14 9.87
CA VAL A 97 -13.44 -9.04 10.24
C VAL A 97 -12.25 -8.26 10.81
N ILE A 98 -12.28 -7.96 12.11
CA ILE A 98 -11.11 -7.47 12.86
C ILE A 98 -10.31 -8.68 13.41
N ALA A 99 -11.01 -9.66 14.00
CA ALA A 99 -10.38 -10.80 14.67
C ALA A 99 -9.57 -11.76 13.77
N SER A 100 -10.01 -12.04 12.53
CA SER A 100 -9.23 -12.90 11.62
C SER A 100 -7.98 -12.19 11.10
N PHE A 101 -8.01 -10.86 11.03
CA PHE A 101 -6.91 -10.06 10.51
C PHE A 101 -5.80 -9.88 11.54
N GLU A 102 -6.12 -9.57 12.80
CA GLU A 102 -5.13 -9.54 13.90
C GLU A 102 -4.36 -10.88 13.98
N LYS A 103 -5.05 -11.99 13.74
CA LYS A 103 -4.42 -13.31 13.64
C LYS A 103 -3.49 -13.46 12.42
N GLN A 104 -3.87 -12.94 11.25
CA GLN A 104 -3.02 -12.95 10.04
C GLN A 104 -1.80 -12.04 10.17
N VAL A 105 -1.97 -10.88 10.79
CA VAL A 105 -0.88 -9.94 11.03
C VAL A 105 0.13 -10.55 12.01
N ALA A 106 -0.34 -11.12 13.12
CA ALA A 106 0.52 -11.78 14.10
C ALA A 106 1.36 -12.92 13.48
N LEU A 107 0.78 -13.69 12.56
CA LEU A 107 1.47 -14.80 11.88
C LEU A 107 2.52 -14.35 10.85
N LYS A 108 2.37 -13.16 10.26
CA LYS A 108 3.28 -12.65 9.22
C LYS A 108 4.43 -11.82 9.78
N CYS A 109 4.38 -11.44 11.06
CA CYS A 109 5.37 -10.57 11.70
C CYS A 109 6.32 -11.29 12.66
N THR A 110 6.14 -12.61 12.87
CA THR A 110 6.97 -13.53 13.68
C THR A 110 8.01 -14.24 12.82
#